data_AF-A0AAD3CDR9-F1
#
_entry.id   AF-A0AAD3CDR9-F1
#
_cell.length_a   1.000
_cell.length_b   1.000
_cell.length_c   1.000
_cell.angle_alpha   90.00
_cell.angle_beta   90.00
_cell.angle_gamma   90.00
#
_symmetry.space_group_name_H-M   'P 1'
#
loop_
_entity.id
_entity.type
_entity.pdbx_description
1 polymer ?
#
loop_
_entity_poly.entity_id
_entity_poly.type
_entity_poly.pdbx_seq_one_letter_code
_entity_poly.pdbx_strand_id
1 'polypeptide(L)'
;MGELYFRRAYRMSYTSFRLLFREIKQVLYEKLYKTEGREAPNGRIPLDSRLGIGVRYFAGGDPYDISISYGVSHSSVFDTVDAVVDAINSHDRFKIMFPTDHDEQRRIAAEFKTKSRVGFSNCCGAIDGMLVWIHKPSKKECEEAKVDERKWFCSRKNKYGLNLQAICDSRKRFLDLSILFGGSSSDLIAFESSPIRQKLEQPGFLADGLCLFGDNAYVNTKFMATPYVKSHRGWSDLHDNYNFYHSQLRINIECAFGILCQRWGFLRKPAPKKYSIKKIMAFVSCLCRLHNFLIDQNPMYGSSMLAPTPRDAYHLSCEGQVDVSERRDGYPLVPNDLSGGGEHFDDDTQRTRRSTVPRGLENMLPREQLMIQVSDSGFVRPSVT
;
A
#
# COMPACT_ATOMS: atom_id res chain seq x y z
N MET A 1 18.67 -4.22 24.66
CA MET A 1 17.82 -3.05 24.31
C MET A 1 16.45 -3.26 24.94
N GLY A 2 15.91 -2.29 25.69
CA GLY A 2 14.57 -2.44 26.30
C GLY A 2 13.44 -2.45 25.25
N GLU A 3 12.25 -2.93 25.63
CA GLU A 3 11.13 -3.15 24.70
C GLU A 3 10.72 -1.87 23.94
N LEU A 4 10.64 -0.73 24.64
CA LEU A 4 10.29 0.56 24.03
C LEU A 4 11.28 0.95 22.93
N TYR A 5 12.58 0.84 23.22
CA TYR A 5 13.64 1.16 22.27
C TYR A 5 13.66 0.20 21.09
N PHE A 6 13.41 -1.10 21.33
CA PHE A 6 13.31 -2.09 20.28
C PHE A 6 12.14 -1.75 19.34
N ARG A 7 10.95 -1.47 19.87
CA ARG A 7 9.78 -1.09 19.06
C ARG A 7 10.02 0.18 18.25
N ARG A 8 10.74 1.18 18.79
CA ARG A 8 11.10 2.40 18.05
C ARG A 8 12.10 2.13 16.93
N ALA A 9 13.14 1.34 17.19
CA ALA A 9 14.20 1.08 16.24
C ALA A 9 13.78 0.11 15.13
N TYR A 10 13.10 -0.98 15.48
CA TYR A 10 12.74 -2.07 14.57
C TYR A 10 11.29 -2.02 14.09
N ARG A 11 10.47 -1.07 14.60
CA ARG A 11 9.09 -0.82 14.15
C ARG A 11 8.15 -2.01 14.31
N MET A 12 8.53 -2.93 15.19
CA MET A 12 7.76 -4.11 15.58
C MET A 12 8.12 -4.53 17.01
N SER A 13 7.28 -5.35 17.64
CA SER A 13 7.61 -5.91 18.95
C SER A 13 8.72 -6.96 18.83
N TYR A 14 9.43 -7.22 19.93
CA TYR A 14 10.43 -8.29 19.96
C TYR A 14 9.79 -9.67 19.68
N THR A 15 8.57 -9.90 20.16
CA THR A 15 7.78 -11.10 19.87
C THR A 15 7.53 -11.25 18.37
N SER A 16 7.08 -10.17 17.71
CA SER A 16 6.87 -10.13 16.25
C SER A 16 8.14 -10.43 15.49
N PHE A 17 9.27 -9.86 15.93
CA PHE A 17 10.59 -10.10 15.35
C PHE A 17 11.01 -11.57 15.46
N ARG A 18 10.83 -12.19 16.63
CA ARG A 18 11.14 -13.61 16.86
C ARG A 18 10.25 -14.54 16.03
N LEU A 19 8.97 -14.20 15.88
CA LEU A 19 8.06 -14.94 15.01
C LEU A 19 8.50 -14.82 13.55
N LEU A 20 8.79 -13.61 13.07
CA LEU A 20 9.27 -13.39 11.70
C LEU A 20 10.55 -14.20 11.45
N PHE A 21 11.51 -14.12 12.38
CA PHE A 21 12.74 -14.89 12.32
C PHE A 21 12.48 -16.38 12.17
N ARG A 22 11.55 -16.94 12.94
CA ARG A 22 11.21 -18.37 12.89
C ARG A 22 10.67 -18.78 11.52
N GLU A 23 9.87 -17.94 10.87
CA GLU A 23 9.32 -18.23 9.53
C GLU A 23 10.42 -18.23 8.46
N ILE A 24 11.28 -17.21 8.45
CA ILE A 24 12.23 -17.01 7.34
C ILE A 24 13.65 -17.58 7.59
N LYS A 25 13.96 -18.07 8.80
CA LYS A 25 15.33 -18.52 9.16
C LYS A 25 15.89 -19.52 8.17
N GLN A 26 15.05 -20.44 7.68
CA GLN A 26 15.48 -21.50 6.78
C GLN A 26 15.84 -20.94 5.42
N VAL A 27 14.96 -20.09 4.86
CA VAL A 27 15.20 -19.42 3.58
C VAL A 27 16.43 -18.52 3.64
N LEU A 28 16.63 -17.80 4.75
CA LEU A 28 17.83 -16.99 4.97
C LEU A 28 19.11 -17.84 5.05
N TYR A 29 19.07 -18.96 5.78
CA TYR A 29 20.21 -19.88 5.85
C TYR A 29 20.57 -20.38 4.46
N GLU A 30 19.58 -20.80 3.68
CA GLU A 30 19.81 -21.32 2.32
C GLU A 30 20.36 -20.26 1.38
N LYS A 31 19.90 -19.01 1.45
CA LYS A 31 20.41 -17.93 0.59
C LYS A 31 21.81 -17.48 0.96
N LEU A 32 22.15 -17.43 2.25
CA LEU A 32 23.40 -16.85 2.72
C LEU A 32 24.50 -17.87 2.97
N TYR A 33 24.15 -19.14 3.22
CA TYR A 33 25.09 -20.16 3.73
C TYR A 33 25.11 -21.49 2.97
N LYS A 34 24.27 -21.72 1.94
CA LYS A 34 24.41 -22.93 1.09
C LYS A 34 25.61 -22.89 0.14
N THR A 35 26.12 -21.71 -0.21
CA THR A 35 27.36 -21.58 -0.99
C THR A 35 28.55 -21.78 -0.06
N GLU A 36 29.13 -22.99 -0.08
CA GLU A 36 30.37 -23.30 0.63
C GLU A 36 31.50 -22.33 0.22
N GLY A 37 32.35 -21.93 1.17
CA GLY A 37 33.70 -21.47 0.83
C GLY A 37 34.10 -20.02 1.08
N ARG A 38 33.36 -19.23 1.87
CA ARG A 38 33.92 -17.96 2.38
C ARG A 38 33.86 -17.90 3.89
N GLU A 39 34.94 -18.33 4.53
CA GLU A 39 35.29 -17.82 5.86
C GLU A 39 35.56 -16.32 5.70
N ALA A 40 34.60 -15.50 6.09
CA ALA A 40 34.87 -14.08 6.22
C ALA A 40 35.90 -13.90 7.33
N PRO A 41 36.90 -13.00 7.18
CA PRO A 41 37.93 -12.78 8.20
C PRO A 41 37.38 -12.48 9.60
N ASN A 42 36.16 -11.94 9.65
CA ASN A 42 35.47 -11.54 10.87
C ASN A 42 34.40 -12.55 11.33
N GLY A 43 34.40 -13.77 10.78
CA GLY A 43 33.41 -14.80 11.08
C GLY A 43 32.05 -14.61 10.40
N ARG A 44 31.12 -15.56 10.66
CA ARG A 44 29.77 -15.55 10.08
C ARG A 44 28.85 -14.64 10.89
N ILE A 45 28.08 -13.79 10.21
CA ILE A 45 27.08 -12.93 10.83
C ILE A 45 25.86 -13.79 11.26
N PRO A 46 25.46 -13.81 12.54
CA PRO A 46 24.29 -14.56 12.99
C PRO A 46 23.02 -14.24 12.19
N LEU A 47 22.16 -15.22 11.93
CA LEU A 47 20.97 -15.04 11.09
C LEU A 47 19.94 -14.08 11.71
N ASP A 48 19.84 -14.05 13.03
CA ASP A 48 19.00 -13.10 13.75
C ASP A 48 19.56 -11.67 13.62
N SER A 49 20.88 -11.50 13.67
CA SER A 49 21.54 -10.23 13.33
C SER A 49 21.27 -9.82 11.89
N ARG A 50 21.26 -10.77 10.94
CA ARG A 50 20.90 -10.50 9.53
C ARG A 50 19.48 -9.93 9.42
N LEU A 51 18.51 -10.56 10.09
CA LEU A 51 17.15 -10.03 10.13
C LEU A 51 17.09 -8.64 10.80
N GLY A 52 17.82 -8.45 11.90
CA GLY A 52 17.91 -7.18 12.61
C GLY A 52 18.42 -6.04 11.73
N ILE A 53 19.48 -6.28 10.96
CA ILE A 53 20.04 -5.36 9.97
C ILE A 53 18.98 -5.00 8.90
N GLY A 54 18.31 -6.01 8.33
CA GLY A 54 17.27 -5.81 7.32
C GLY A 54 16.13 -4.94 7.83
N VAL A 55 15.58 -5.27 8.99
CA VAL A 55 14.47 -4.54 9.61
C VAL A 55 14.87 -3.12 10.00
N ARG A 56 16.11 -2.89 10.50
CA ARG A 56 16.59 -1.53 10.78
C ARG A 56 16.69 -0.68 9.52
N TYR A 57 17.16 -1.26 8.43
CA TYR A 57 17.20 -0.56 7.16
C TYR A 57 15.79 -0.18 6.68
N PHE A 58 14.83 -1.10 6.75
CA PHE A 58 13.42 -0.84 6.41
C PHE A 58 12.80 0.27 7.26
N ALA A 59 13.16 0.31 8.56
CA ALA A 59 12.72 1.34 9.50
C ALA A 59 13.29 2.75 9.21
N GLY A 60 14.22 2.87 8.26
CA GLY A 60 14.86 4.13 7.87
C GLY A 60 16.24 4.36 8.49
N GLY A 61 16.85 3.35 9.12
CA GLY A 61 18.19 3.47 9.70
C GLY A 61 19.28 3.67 8.65
N ASP A 62 20.27 4.49 8.98
CA ASP A 62 21.41 4.76 8.11
C ASP A 62 22.33 3.52 7.98
N PRO A 63 22.77 3.14 6.77
CA PRO A 63 23.65 1.99 6.55
C PRO A 63 24.99 2.04 7.29
N TYR A 64 25.60 3.21 7.46
CA TYR A 64 26.85 3.36 8.20
C TYR A 64 26.59 3.13 9.69
N ASP A 65 25.51 3.71 10.23
CA ASP A 65 25.13 3.49 11.62
C ASP A 65 24.79 2.02 11.91
N ILE A 66 24.09 1.35 10.98
CA ILE A 66 23.78 -0.08 11.08
C ILE A 66 25.07 -0.91 11.03
N SER A 67 25.98 -0.59 10.10
CA SER A 67 27.29 -1.25 9.96
C SER A 67 28.10 -1.18 11.26
N ILE A 68 28.20 0.00 11.87
CA ILE A 68 28.90 0.20 13.14
C ILE A 68 28.20 -0.55 14.28
N SER A 69 26.87 -0.41 14.39
CA SER A 69 26.09 -1.00 15.48
C SER A 69 26.13 -2.53 15.51
N TYR A 70 26.19 -3.16 14.33
CA TYR A 70 26.25 -4.61 14.19
C TYR A 70 27.67 -5.17 14.01
N GLY A 71 28.69 -4.30 13.90
CA GLY A 71 30.08 -4.73 13.69
C GLY A 71 30.29 -5.43 12.34
N VAL A 72 29.58 -5.01 11.29
CA VAL A 72 29.64 -5.62 9.95
C VAL A 72 30.14 -4.60 8.92
N SER A 73 30.68 -5.07 7.79
CA SER A 73 31.07 -4.14 6.72
C SER A 73 29.84 -3.43 6.13
N HIS A 74 30.03 -2.22 5.61
CA HIS A 74 28.97 -1.47 4.94
C HIS A 74 28.39 -2.24 3.74
N SER A 75 29.21 -2.99 3.00
CA SER A 75 28.73 -3.88 1.93
C SER A 75 27.84 -5.01 2.47
N SER A 76 28.23 -5.64 3.58
CA SER A 76 27.47 -6.72 4.21
C SER A 76 26.08 -6.28 4.65
N VAL A 77 25.88 -4.99 4.97
CA VAL A 77 24.55 -4.44 5.25
C VAL A 77 23.65 -4.62 4.03
N PHE A 78 24.08 -4.21 2.84
CA PHE A 78 23.25 -4.32 1.62
C PHE A 78 23.01 -5.78 1.22
N ASP A 79 24.03 -6.64 1.28
CA ASP A 79 23.87 -8.08 0.98
C ASP A 79 22.86 -8.72 1.93
N THR A 80 22.88 -8.32 3.20
CA THR A 80 21.92 -8.77 4.21
C THR A 80 20.51 -8.30 3.89
N VAL A 81 20.35 -7.02 3.60
CA VAL A 81 19.04 -6.43 3.31
C VAL A 81 18.42 -7.11 2.09
N ASP A 82 19.21 -7.35 1.04
CA ASP A 82 18.76 -8.04 -0.17
C ASP A 82 18.30 -9.48 0.14
N ALA A 83 19.09 -10.22 0.93
CA ALA A 83 18.72 -11.57 1.35
C ALA A 83 17.43 -11.61 2.18
N VAL A 84 17.20 -10.61 3.06
CA VAL A 84 15.97 -10.48 3.85
C VAL A 84 14.77 -10.14 2.98
N VAL A 85 14.91 -9.20 2.04
CA VAL A 85 13.85 -8.85 1.07
C VAL A 85 13.43 -10.08 0.28
N ASP A 86 14.41 -10.81 -0.26
CA ASP A 86 14.15 -12.02 -1.02
C ASP A 86 13.50 -13.11 -0.17
N ALA A 87 13.97 -13.33 1.05
CA ALA A 87 13.42 -14.36 1.93
C ALA A 87 11.95 -14.09 2.28
N ILE A 88 11.57 -12.83 2.51
CA ILE A 88 10.18 -12.44 2.78
C ILE A 88 9.32 -12.58 1.52
N ASN A 89 9.83 -12.13 0.36
CA ASN A 89 9.06 -12.16 -0.90
C ASN A 89 8.83 -13.59 -1.41
N SER A 90 9.77 -14.50 -1.18
CA SER A 90 9.66 -15.92 -1.58
C SER A 90 8.85 -16.77 -0.61
N HIS A 91 8.56 -16.27 0.60
CA HIS A 91 7.83 -17.04 1.60
C HIS A 91 6.32 -17.09 1.30
N ASP A 92 5.77 -18.30 1.13
CA ASP A 92 4.38 -18.51 0.71
C ASP A 92 3.34 -17.92 1.66
N ARG A 93 3.57 -18.07 2.98
CA ARG A 93 2.66 -17.53 4.00
C ARG A 93 2.49 -16.00 3.94
N PHE A 94 3.47 -15.30 3.37
CA PHE A 94 3.43 -13.85 3.23
C PHE A 94 2.90 -13.39 1.87
N LYS A 95 2.43 -14.30 1.01
CA LYS A 95 1.84 -13.91 -0.27
C LYS A 95 0.59 -13.07 -0.06
N ILE A 96 0.52 -12.00 -0.83
CA ILE A 96 -0.65 -11.13 -0.89
C ILE A 96 -1.43 -11.56 -2.12
N MET A 97 -2.63 -12.09 -1.90
CA MET A 97 -3.51 -12.61 -2.94
C MET A 97 -4.94 -12.26 -2.58
N PHE A 98 -5.66 -11.71 -3.55
CA PHE A 98 -7.08 -11.44 -3.39
C PHE A 98 -7.81 -12.77 -3.25
N PRO A 99 -8.72 -12.92 -2.26
CA PRO A 99 -9.37 -14.19 -2.00
C PRO A 99 -10.19 -14.64 -3.21
N THR A 100 -10.02 -15.90 -3.60
CA THR A 100 -10.83 -16.56 -4.65
C THR A 100 -12.05 -17.25 -4.06
N ASP A 101 -12.02 -17.57 -2.77
CA ASP A 101 -13.13 -18.18 -2.04
C ASP A 101 -14.23 -17.15 -1.76
N HIS A 102 -15.47 -17.47 -2.14
CA HIS A 102 -16.61 -16.58 -2.00
C HIS A 102 -17.00 -16.36 -0.54
N ASP A 103 -16.82 -17.37 0.32
CA ASP A 103 -17.14 -17.24 1.74
C ASP A 103 -16.17 -16.29 2.44
N GLU A 104 -14.87 -16.36 2.11
CA GLU A 104 -13.89 -15.38 2.56
C GLU A 104 -14.19 -13.96 2.02
N GLN A 105 -14.58 -13.81 0.75
CA GLN A 105 -14.98 -12.52 0.19
C GLN A 105 -16.20 -11.93 0.93
N ARG A 106 -17.22 -12.76 1.21
CA ARG A 106 -18.40 -12.35 1.99
C ARG A 106 -18.06 -12.03 3.44
N ARG A 107 -17.10 -12.75 4.04
CA ARG A 107 -16.59 -12.45 5.38
C ARG A 107 -15.96 -11.05 5.43
N ILE A 108 -15.11 -10.72 4.45
CA ILE A 108 -14.52 -9.37 4.32
C ILE A 108 -15.61 -8.31 4.17
N ALA A 109 -16.63 -8.58 3.34
CA ALA A 109 -17.75 -7.66 3.16
C ALA A 109 -18.59 -7.46 4.42
N ALA A 110 -18.81 -8.52 5.20
CA ALA A 110 -19.45 -8.44 6.50
C ALA A 110 -18.62 -7.59 7.48
N GLU A 111 -17.29 -7.71 7.48
CA GLU A 111 -16.43 -6.86 8.30
C GLU A 111 -16.50 -5.38 7.87
N PHE A 112 -16.52 -5.09 6.57
CA PHE A 112 -16.75 -3.71 6.08
C PHE A 112 -18.11 -3.17 6.49
N LYS A 113 -19.15 -4.01 6.47
CA LYS A 113 -20.49 -3.64 6.95
C LYS A 113 -20.46 -3.12 8.38
N THR A 114 -19.67 -3.72 9.27
CA THR A 114 -19.53 -3.25 10.67
C THR A 114 -18.93 -1.84 10.78
N LYS A 115 -18.20 -1.38 9.75
CA LYS A 115 -17.59 -0.05 9.69
C LYS A 115 -18.43 0.95 8.89
N SER A 116 -19.48 0.48 8.21
CA SER A 116 -20.39 1.33 7.45
C SER A 116 -21.54 1.78 8.34
N ARG A 117 -21.73 3.10 8.48
CA ARG A 117 -22.91 3.61 9.20
C ARG A 117 -24.23 3.25 8.51
N VAL A 118 -24.22 3.17 7.18
CA VAL A 118 -25.38 2.80 6.35
C VAL A 118 -25.55 1.28 6.26
N GLY A 119 -24.54 0.51 6.65
CA GLY A 119 -24.55 -0.94 6.57
C GLY A 119 -24.33 -1.49 5.16
N PHE A 120 -23.47 -0.86 4.36
CA PHE A 120 -23.05 -1.40 3.06
C PHE A 120 -22.43 -2.80 3.22
N SER A 121 -23.04 -3.80 2.58
CA SER A 121 -22.64 -5.21 2.68
C SER A 121 -21.99 -5.76 1.41
N ASN A 122 -21.73 -4.90 0.42
CA ASN A 122 -21.16 -5.26 -0.87
C ASN A 122 -19.66 -4.93 -1.00
N CYS A 123 -19.09 -4.13 -0.11
CA CYS A 123 -17.68 -3.76 -0.19
C CYS A 123 -16.76 -4.94 0.17
N CYS A 124 -16.07 -5.51 -0.81
CA CYS A 124 -15.09 -6.60 -0.59
C CYS A 124 -13.64 -6.12 -0.56
N GLY A 125 -13.40 -4.82 -0.71
CA GLY A 125 -12.08 -4.22 -0.68
C GLY A 125 -12.12 -2.74 -1.06
N ALA A 126 -11.22 -1.96 -0.47
CA ALA A 126 -10.99 -0.58 -0.87
C ALA A 126 -9.71 -0.49 -1.70
N ILE A 127 -9.77 0.17 -2.86
CA ILE A 127 -8.65 0.31 -3.80
C ILE A 127 -8.17 1.75 -3.88
N ASP A 128 -6.85 1.93 -3.90
CA ASP A 128 -6.23 3.24 -4.14
C ASP A 128 -4.78 3.12 -4.63
N GLY A 129 -4.26 4.22 -5.19
CA GLY A 129 -2.87 4.35 -5.62
C GLY A 129 -2.02 5.18 -4.65
N MET A 130 -0.74 4.83 -4.49
CA MET A 130 0.24 5.59 -3.72
C MET A 130 1.51 5.79 -4.54
N LEU A 131 2.07 7.00 -4.49
CA LEU A 131 3.35 7.30 -5.12
C LEU A 131 4.50 6.82 -4.23
N VAL A 132 5.24 5.80 -4.66
CA VAL A 132 6.53 5.43 -4.06
C VAL A 132 7.60 6.35 -4.63
N TRP A 133 8.20 7.16 -3.77
CA TRP A 133 9.16 8.18 -4.18
C TRP A 133 10.50 7.55 -4.62
N ILE A 134 10.96 7.91 -5.82
CA ILE A 134 12.27 7.55 -6.34
C ILE A 134 13.02 8.80 -6.80
N HIS A 135 14.34 8.71 -6.95
CA HIS A 135 15.08 9.73 -7.71
C HIS A 135 14.75 9.64 -9.20
N LYS A 136 15.01 10.73 -9.94
CA LYS A 136 14.92 10.72 -11.40
C LYS A 136 15.70 9.50 -11.95
N PRO A 137 15.03 8.57 -12.66
CA PRO A 137 15.71 7.43 -13.25
C PRO A 137 16.79 7.88 -14.24
N SER A 138 17.86 7.10 -14.33
CA SER A 138 18.89 7.31 -15.35
C SER A 138 18.34 6.97 -16.73
N LYS A 139 18.99 7.48 -17.80
CA LYS A 139 18.63 7.14 -19.20
C LYS A 139 18.65 5.62 -19.44
N LYS A 140 19.65 4.93 -18.89
CA LYS A 140 19.79 3.47 -18.96
C LYS A 140 18.59 2.75 -18.34
N GLU A 141 18.11 3.20 -17.18
CA GLU A 141 16.92 2.61 -16.55
C GLU A 141 15.65 2.87 -17.35
N CYS A 142 15.52 4.04 -17.96
CA CYS A 142 14.42 4.36 -18.87
C CYS A 142 14.43 3.45 -20.10
N GLU A 143 15.62 3.21 -20.69
CA GLU A 143 15.81 2.30 -21.82
C GLU A 143 15.49 0.84 -21.45
N GLU A 144 15.98 0.36 -20.29
CA GLU A 144 15.69 -0.99 -19.79
C GLU A 144 14.20 -1.20 -19.50
N ALA A 145 13.54 -0.17 -18.95
CA ALA A 145 12.10 -0.19 -18.72
C ALA A 145 11.29 0.04 -20.01
N LYS A 146 11.92 0.48 -21.11
CA LYS A 146 11.29 0.92 -22.36
C LYS A 146 10.25 2.03 -22.14
N VAL A 147 10.53 2.94 -21.21
CA VAL A 147 9.61 3.99 -20.76
C VAL A 147 10.35 5.31 -20.69
N ASP A 148 9.79 6.36 -21.30
CA ASP A 148 10.34 7.73 -21.25
C ASP A 148 10.43 8.25 -19.80
N GLU A 149 11.48 9.03 -19.51
CA GLU A 149 11.68 9.69 -18.21
C GLU A 149 10.44 10.44 -17.70
N ARG A 150 9.64 11.03 -18.61
CA ARG A 150 8.41 11.76 -18.29
C ARG A 150 7.37 10.88 -17.61
N LYS A 151 7.33 9.58 -17.93
CA LYS A 151 6.31 8.66 -17.39
C LYS A 151 6.55 8.30 -15.92
N TRP A 152 7.71 8.66 -15.38
CA TRP A 152 8.05 8.50 -13.97
C TRP A 152 7.70 9.74 -13.14
N PHE A 153 7.51 10.88 -13.78
CA PHE A 153 7.31 12.16 -13.11
C PHE A 153 5.83 12.41 -12.83
N CYS A 154 5.49 12.55 -11.54
CA CYS A 154 4.16 12.93 -11.11
C CYS A 154 4.08 14.46 -11.00
N SER A 155 3.48 15.11 -12.00
CA SER A 155 3.33 16.58 -12.05
C SER A 155 2.67 17.14 -10.79
N ARG A 156 1.59 16.50 -10.31
CA ARG A 156 0.82 16.91 -9.13
C ARG A 156 1.64 16.95 -7.84
N LYS A 157 2.56 15.99 -7.69
CA LYS A 157 3.41 15.85 -6.49
C LYS A 157 4.80 16.46 -6.68
N ASN A 158 5.11 16.93 -7.90
CA ASN A 158 6.43 17.41 -8.32
C ASN A 158 7.56 16.44 -7.92
N LYS A 159 7.31 15.13 -8.08
CA LYS A 159 8.20 14.03 -7.64
C LYS A 159 8.26 12.93 -8.70
N TYR A 160 9.41 12.30 -8.82
CA TYR A 160 9.54 11.04 -9.56
C TYR A 160 9.08 9.88 -8.67
N GLY A 161 8.37 8.91 -9.23
CA GLY A 161 7.87 7.80 -8.44
C GLY A 161 7.42 6.60 -9.24
N LEU A 162 7.05 5.56 -8.51
CA LEU A 162 6.29 4.40 -8.97
C LEU A 162 4.86 4.51 -8.42
N ASN A 163 3.87 4.13 -9.22
CA ASN A 163 2.50 3.97 -8.74
C ASN A 163 2.35 2.59 -8.10
N LEU A 164 2.23 2.55 -6.78
CA LEU A 164 1.78 1.37 -6.03
C LEU A 164 0.25 1.44 -5.93
N GLN A 165 -0.43 0.62 -6.72
CA GLN A 165 -1.86 0.38 -6.54
C GLN A 165 -2.05 -0.81 -5.60
N ALA A 166 -2.95 -0.66 -4.63
CA ALA A 166 -3.25 -1.73 -3.69
C ALA A 166 -4.73 -1.79 -3.35
N ILE A 167 -5.19 -2.99 -3.02
CA ILE A 167 -6.51 -3.25 -2.44
C ILE A 167 -6.30 -3.65 -0.98
N CYS A 168 -7.10 -3.13 -0.05
CA CYS A 168 -7.09 -3.58 1.34
C CYS A 168 -8.46 -4.02 1.85
N ASP A 169 -8.45 -4.86 2.88
CA ASP A 169 -9.64 -5.22 3.65
C ASP A 169 -9.97 -4.19 4.74
N SER A 170 -11.03 -4.47 5.50
CA SER A 170 -11.49 -3.62 6.61
C SER A 170 -10.40 -3.46 7.68
N ARG A 171 -9.56 -4.48 7.89
CA ARG A 171 -8.46 -4.52 8.87
C ARG A 171 -7.20 -3.83 8.37
N LYS A 172 -7.23 -3.23 7.18
CA LYS A 172 -6.09 -2.54 6.52
C LYS A 172 -5.00 -3.50 6.08
N ARG A 173 -5.32 -4.80 5.94
CA ARG A 173 -4.43 -5.79 5.34
C ARG A 173 -4.56 -5.71 3.83
N PHE A 174 -3.44 -5.70 3.11
CA PHE A 174 -3.43 -5.69 1.65
C PHE A 174 -3.89 -7.04 1.11
N LEU A 175 -4.81 -7.00 0.15
CA LEU A 175 -5.36 -8.13 -0.57
C LEU A 175 -4.70 -8.28 -1.95
N ASP A 176 -4.34 -7.17 -2.59
CA ASP A 176 -3.68 -7.16 -3.90
C ASP A 176 -2.68 -5.99 -3.98
N LEU A 177 -1.63 -6.16 -4.79
CA LEU A 177 -0.60 -5.14 -5.04
C LEU A 177 -0.21 -5.15 -6.52
N SER A 178 -0.11 -3.97 -7.11
CA SER A 178 0.39 -3.76 -8.47
C SER A 178 1.35 -2.56 -8.50
N ILE A 179 2.56 -2.76 -9.02
CA ILE A 179 3.59 -1.72 -9.18
C ILE A 179 4.08 -1.72 -10.63
N LEU A 180 3.15 -1.63 -11.58
CA LEU A 180 3.46 -1.76 -13.01
C LEU A 180 3.80 -0.43 -13.71
N PHE A 181 3.42 0.70 -13.10
CA PHE A 181 3.49 2.01 -13.74
C PHE A 181 4.34 3.02 -12.97
N GLY A 182 4.90 3.98 -13.71
CA GLY A 182 5.55 5.15 -13.15
C GLY A 182 4.54 6.17 -12.61
N GLY A 183 5.05 7.13 -11.83
CA GLY A 183 4.26 8.11 -11.08
C GLY A 183 3.42 9.08 -11.90
N SER A 184 3.63 9.16 -13.21
CA SER A 184 2.79 9.97 -14.10
C SER A 184 1.46 9.30 -14.44
N SER A 185 1.38 7.97 -14.32
CA SER A 185 0.27 7.18 -14.86
C SER A 185 -0.92 7.23 -13.93
N SER A 186 -2.12 7.34 -14.50
CA SER A 186 -3.34 7.40 -13.73
C SER A 186 -3.66 6.09 -13.03
N ASP A 187 -4.36 6.19 -11.90
CA ASP A 187 -4.83 5.02 -11.16
C ASP A 187 -5.76 4.14 -12.01
N LEU A 188 -6.51 4.76 -12.93
CA LEU A 188 -7.30 4.04 -13.93
C LEU A 188 -6.42 3.21 -14.87
N ILE A 189 -5.38 3.80 -15.47
CA ILE A 189 -4.51 3.07 -16.41
C ILE A 189 -3.78 1.94 -15.67
N ALA A 190 -3.30 2.22 -14.47
CA ALA A 190 -2.67 1.23 -13.60
C ALA A 190 -3.61 0.07 -13.27
N PHE A 191 -4.89 0.37 -13.03
CA PHE A 191 -5.92 -0.62 -12.77
C PHE A 191 -6.27 -1.43 -14.00
N GLU A 192 -6.57 -0.80 -15.14
CA GLU A 192 -6.95 -1.51 -16.38
C GLU A 192 -5.88 -2.50 -16.84
N SER A 193 -4.61 -2.22 -16.55
CA SER A 193 -3.48 -3.09 -16.89
C SER A 193 -3.08 -4.06 -15.77
N SER A 194 -3.77 -4.02 -14.62
CA SER A 194 -3.45 -4.87 -13.47
C SER A 194 -3.95 -6.31 -13.66
N PRO A 195 -3.25 -7.34 -13.12
CA PRO A 195 -3.76 -8.71 -13.15
C PRO A 195 -5.10 -8.88 -12.42
N ILE A 196 -5.35 -8.09 -11.37
CA ILE A 196 -6.60 -8.16 -10.60
C ILE A 196 -7.79 -7.70 -11.45
N ARG A 197 -7.62 -6.71 -12.33
CA ARG A 197 -8.66 -6.26 -13.27
C ARG A 197 -9.15 -7.40 -14.17
N GLN A 198 -8.23 -8.18 -14.72
CA GLN A 198 -8.55 -9.33 -15.58
C GLN A 198 -9.31 -10.40 -14.80
N LYS A 199 -8.95 -10.64 -13.53
CA LYS A 199 -9.65 -11.57 -12.66
C LYS A 199 -11.07 -11.10 -12.33
N LEU A 200 -11.25 -9.81 -12.03
CA LEU A 200 -12.57 -9.24 -11.72
C LEU A 200 -13.55 -9.29 -12.90
N GLU A 201 -13.05 -9.38 -14.14
CA GLU A 201 -13.85 -9.60 -15.35
C GLU A 201 -14.30 -11.04 -15.54
N GLN A 202 -13.60 -12.00 -14.92
CA GLN A 202 -13.93 -13.41 -15.07
C GLN A 202 -15.25 -13.71 -14.34
N PRO A 203 -16.25 -14.30 -15.02
CA PRO A 203 -17.49 -14.70 -14.40
C PRO A 203 -17.23 -15.61 -13.20
N GLY A 204 -17.83 -15.30 -12.05
CA GLY A 204 -17.71 -16.09 -10.82
C GLY A 204 -16.42 -15.88 -10.03
N PHE A 205 -15.51 -14.99 -10.43
CA PHE A 205 -14.34 -14.66 -9.59
C PHE A 205 -14.77 -13.92 -8.31
N LEU A 206 -15.62 -12.91 -8.46
CA LEU A 206 -16.19 -12.16 -7.35
C LEU A 206 -17.57 -12.72 -7.01
N ALA A 207 -17.84 -12.93 -5.72
CA ALA A 207 -19.14 -13.38 -5.26
C ALA A 207 -20.23 -12.36 -5.64
N ASP A 208 -21.41 -12.86 -5.99
CA ASP A 208 -22.50 -12.04 -6.48
C ASP A 208 -22.87 -10.91 -5.51
N GLY A 209 -23.04 -9.71 -6.07
CA GLY A 209 -23.40 -8.51 -5.33
C GLY A 209 -22.23 -7.81 -4.65
N LEU A 210 -21.01 -8.37 -4.66
CA LEU A 210 -19.83 -7.68 -4.11
C LEU A 210 -19.18 -6.76 -5.14
N CYS A 211 -18.47 -5.74 -4.66
CA CYS A 211 -17.68 -4.82 -5.46
C CYS A 211 -16.52 -4.21 -4.66
N LEU A 212 -15.55 -3.64 -5.37
CA LEU A 212 -14.49 -2.81 -4.80
C LEU A 212 -14.95 -1.36 -4.67
N PHE A 213 -14.41 -0.65 -3.69
CA PHE A 213 -14.65 0.78 -3.48
C PHE A 213 -13.41 1.57 -3.89
N GLY A 214 -13.50 2.30 -5.00
CA GLY A 214 -12.44 3.15 -5.56
C GLY A 214 -12.78 4.63 -5.52
N ASP A 215 -11.79 5.50 -5.71
CA ASP A 215 -12.04 6.94 -5.83
C ASP A 215 -12.63 7.32 -7.21
N ASN A 216 -12.76 8.62 -7.47
CA ASN A 216 -13.24 9.17 -8.74
C ASN A 216 -12.22 9.04 -9.90
N ALA A 217 -11.00 8.56 -9.66
CA ALA A 217 -10.04 8.26 -10.70
C ALA A 217 -10.40 6.94 -11.41
N TYR A 218 -11.07 6.01 -10.71
CA TYR A 218 -11.56 4.76 -11.30
C TYR A 218 -12.88 4.94 -12.07
N VAL A 219 -13.20 3.95 -12.91
CA VAL A 219 -14.47 3.87 -13.62
C VAL A 219 -15.47 3.06 -12.80
N ASN A 220 -16.73 3.53 -12.75
CA ASN A 220 -17.81 2.78 -12.14
C ASN A 220 -18.21 1.59 -13.03
N THR A 221 -18.09 0.37 -12.52
CA THR A 221 -18.36 -0.88 -13.25
C THR A 221 -19.14 -1.86 -12.36
N LYS A 222 -19.43 -3.07 -12.86
CA LYS A 222 -20.11 -4.12 -12.09
C LYS A 222 -19.33 -4.57 -10.84
N PHE A 223 -18.01 -4.41 -10.84
CA PHE A 223 -17.12 -4.81 -9.75
C PHE A 223 -16.44 -3.60 -9.06
N MET A 224 -16.76 -2.36 -9.45
CA MET A 224 -16.15 -1.14 -8.90
C MET A 224 -17.20 -0.05 -8.66
N ALA A 225 -17.37 0.36 -7.41
CA ALA A 225 -18.18 1.50 -7.01
C ALA A 225 -17.30 2.73 -6.78
N THR A 226 -17.65 3.85 -7.41
CA THR A 226 -16.93 5.13 -7.28
C THR A 226 -17.85 6.25 -6.78
N PRO A 227 -17.31 7.33 -6.20
CA PRO A 227 -18.10 8.52 -5.86
C PRO A 227 -18.66 9.22 -7.11
N TYR A 228 -19.73 9.98 -6.93
CA TYR A 228 -20.23 10.91 -7.95
C TYR A 228 -19.38 12.19 -7.97
N VAL A 229 -19.13 12.74 -9.15
CA VAL A 229 -18.44 14.02 -9.33
C VAL A 229 -19.44 15.17 -9.32
N LYS A 230 -19.06 16.35 -8.77
CA LYS A 230 -19.97 17.52 -8.70
C LYS A 230 -20.49 18.00 -10.05
N SER A 231 -19.77 17.70 -11.13
CA SER A 231 -20.18 18.00 -12.51
C SER A 231 -21.23 17.02 -13.07
N HIS A 232 -21.72 16.07 -12.26
CA HIS A 232 -22.78 15.15 -12.65
C HIS A 232 -24.08 15.92 -12.91
N ARG A 233 -24.77 15.60 -14.02
CA ARG A 233 -26.07 16.18 -14.32
C ARG A 233 -27.08 15.70 -13.29
N GLY A 234 -27.88 16.62 -12.72
CA GLY A 234 -28.85 16.28 -11.68
C GLY A 234 -28.22 16.04 -10.30
N TRP A 235 -27.04 16.63 -10.05
CA TRP A 235 -26.44 16.65 -8.71
C TRP A 235 -27.45 17.08 -7.64
N SER A 236 -27.49 16.34 -6.55
CA SER A 236 -28.40 16.54 -5.43
C SER A 236 -27.71 16.18 -4.11
N ASP A 237 -28.30 16.55 -2.99
CA ASP A 237 -27.77 16.23 -1.66
C ASP A 237 -27.61 14.72 -1.44
N LEU A 238 -28.43 13.90 -2.11
CA LEU A 238 -28.29 12.44 -2.09
C LEU A 238 -26.93 11.97 -2.63
N HIS A 239 -26.39 12.65 -3.65
CA HIS A 239 -25.07 12.34 -4.18
C HIS A 239 -23.96 12.66 -3.16
N ASP A 240 -24.08 13.78 -2.44
CA ASP A 240 -23.12 14.14 -1.40
C ASP A 240 -23.22 13.21 -0.18
N ASN A 241 -24.43 12.82 0.21
CA ASN A 241 -24.67 11.82 1.26
C ASN A 241 -24.01 10.50 0.90
N TYR A 242 -24.26 9.97 -0.30
CA TYR A 242 -23.61 8.74 -0.76
C TYR A 242 -22.08 8.88 -0.77
N ASN A 243 -21.53 9.97 -1.33
CA ASN A 243 -20.09 10.18 -1.37
C ASN A 243 -19.47 10.20 0.03
N PHE A 244 -20.14 10.79 1.00
CA PHE A 244 -19.70 10.79 2.40
C PHE A 244 -19.61 9.36 2.95
N TYR A 245 -20.65 8.53 2.80
CA TYR A 245 -20.64 7.15 3.30
C TYR A 245 -19.73 6.21 2.49
N HIS A 246 -19.58 6.43 1.19
CA HIS A 246 -18.59 5.74 0.36
C HIS A 246 -17.17 6.01 0.88
N SER A 247 -16.86 7.28 1.18
CA SER A 247 -15.54 7.68 1.72
C SER A 247 -15.23 7.04 3.08
N GLN A 248 -16.24 6.73 3.91
CA GLN A 248 -16.04 6.04 5.20
C GLN A 248 -15.46 4.64 5.05
N LEU A 249 -15.79 3.92 3.97
CA LEU A 249 -15.18 2.61 3.72
C LEU A 249 -13.82 2.76 3.04
N ARG A 250 -13.73 3.72 2.11
CA ARG A 250 -12.51 4.00 1.37
C ARG A 250 -11.35 4.52 2.23
N ILE A 251 -11.62 5.19 3.35
CA ILE A 251 -10.57 5.64 4.29
C ILE A 251 -9.67 4.49 4.75
N ASN A 252 -10.13 3.22 4.71
CA ASN A 252 -9.32 2.09 5.14
C ASN A 252 -8.04 1.90 4.28
N ILE A 253 -8.09 2.11 2.96
CA ILE A 253 -6.91 1.96 2.11
C ILE A 253 -5.93 3.12 2.31
N GLU A 254 -6.45 4.34 2.46
CA GLU A 254 -5.65 5.52 2.80
C GLU A 254 -4.91 5.36 4.14
N CYS A 255 -5.61 4.84 5.17
CA CYS A 255 -4.99 4.51 6.45
C CYS A 255 -4.00 3.34 6.34
N ALA A 256 -4.26 2.34 5.49
CA ALA A 256 -3.32 1.23 5.27
C ALA A 256 -1.99 1.76 4.73
N PHE A 257 -2.04 2.67 3.75
CA PHE A 257 -0.86 3.36 3.24
C PHE A 257 -0.20 4.27 4.27
N GLY A 258 -0.98 4.99 5.08
CA GLY A 258 -0.45 5.81 6.17
C GLY A 258 0.34 5.00 7.19
N ILE A 259 -0.20 3.84 7.59
CA ILE A 259 0.48 2.89 8.46
C ILE A 259 1.76 2.37 7.79
N LEU A 260 1.67 1.94 6.53
CA LEU A 260 2.82 1.42 5.79
C LEU A 260 3.98 2.43 5.73
N CYS A 261 3.69 3.68 5.35
CA CYS A 261 4.68 4.75 5.25
C CYS A 261 5.24 5.17 6.61
N GLN A 262 4.39 5.32 7.64
CA GLN A 262 4.88 5.71 8.96
C GLN A 262 5.77 4.63 9.58
N ARG A 263 5.43 3.35 9.36
CA ARG A 263 6.19 2.22 9.89
C ARG A 263 7.55 2.09 9.21
N TRP A 264 7.59 2.18 7.89
CA TRP A 264 8.79 1.91 7.13
C TRP A 264 9.38 3.21 6.60
N GLY A 265 10.41 3.72 7.29
CA GLY A 265 11.13 4.93 6.91
C GLY A 265 11.68 4.91 5.49
N PHE A 266 11.93 3.72 4.91
CA PHE A 266 12.29 3.56 3.50
C PHE A 266 11.29 4.23 2.54
N LEU A 267 9.98 4.18 2.84
CA LEU A 267 8.94 4.76 1.98
C LEU A 267 8.72 6.26 2.19
N ARG A 268 9.33 6.84 3.22
CA ARG A 268 9.18 8.26 3.56
C ARG A 268 10.16 9.15 2.82
N LYS A 269 11.18 8.59 2.19
CA LYS A 269 12.27 9.30 1.50
C LYS A 269 12.46 8.71 0.09
N PRO A 270 13.12 9.41 -0.85
CA PRO A 270 13.38 8.83 -2.16
C PRO A 270 14.19 7.54 -2.02
N ALA A 271 13.79 6.50 -2.74
CA ALA A 271 14.54 5.25 -2.78
C ALA A 271 16.00 5.52 -3.23
N PRO A 272 17.01 4.81 -2.67
CA PRO A 272 18.41 5.09 -2.96
C PRO A 272 18.71 5.08 -4.46
N LYS A 273 19.40 6.11 -4.96
CA LYS A 273 19.70 6.29 -6.39
C LYS A 273 20.40 5.10 -7.06
N LYS A 274 21.10 4.28 -6.27
CA LYS A 274 21.80 3.07 -6.75
C LYS A 274 20.88 1.86 -6.93
N TYR A 275 19.63 1.92 -6.50
CA TYR A 275 18.69 0.80 -6.63
C TYR A 275 17.97 0.89 -7.96
N SER A 276 17.99 -0.23 -8.71
CA SER A 276 17.18 -0.36 -9.90
C SER A 276 15.69 -0.38 -9.54
N ILE A 277 14.84 -0.02 -10.52
CA ILE A 277 13.38 -0.09 -10.37
C ILE A 277 12.90 -1.45 -9.88
N LYS A 278 13.42 -2.55 -10.45
CA LYS A 278 13.08 -3.92 -10.03
C LYS A 278 13.40 -4.17 -8.56
N LYS A 279 14.54 -3.67 -8.09
CA LYS A 279 14.93 -3.76 -6.68
C LYS A 279 13.97 -2.95 -5.80
N ILE A 280 13.61 -1.73 -6.21
CA ILE A 280 12.64 -0.90 -5.47
C ILE A 280 11.27 -1.61 -5.38
N MET A 281 10.78 -2.20 -6.47
CA MET A 281 9.54 -2.97 -6.48
C MET A 281 9.58 -4.17 -5.51
N ALA A 282 10.70 -4.89 -5.47
CA ALA A 282 10.90 -6.00 -4.54
C ALA A 282 10.91 -5.53 -3.08
N PHE A 283 11.54 -4.39 -2.78
CA PHE A 283 11.52 -3.76 -1.46
C PHE A 283 10.09 -3.38 -1.06
N VAL A 284 9.37 -2.64 -1.89
CA VAL A 284 7.98 -2.21 -1.62
C VAL A 284 7.09 -3.42 -1.37
N SER A 285 7.21 -4.48 -2.19
CA SER A 285 6.49 -5.74 -2.00
C SER A 285 6.79 -6.37 -0.65
N CYS A 286 8.07 -6.46 -0.26
CA CYS A 286 8.50 -6.99 1.03
C CYS A 286 7.87 -6.19 2.19
N LEU A 287 7.87 -4.86 2.12
CA LEU A 287 7.31 -4.00 3.16
C LEU A 287 5.78 -4.18 3.30
N CYS A 288 5.07 -4.34 2.19
CA CYS A 288 3.62 -4.61 2.20
C CYS A 288 3.31 -5.99 2.81
N ARG A 289 4.15 -7.00 2.53
CA ARG A 289 4.04 -8.33 3.13
C ARG A 289 4.29 -8.31 4.64
N LEU A 290 5.33 -7.59 5.08
CA LEU A 290 5.60 -7.37 6.50
C LEU A 290 4.47 -6.58 7.19
N HIS A 291 3.86 -5.63 6.48
CA HIS A 291 2.69 -4.92 6.99
C HIS A 291 1.56 -5.88 7.32
N ASN A 292 1.18 -6.76 6.38
CA ASN A 292 0.16 -7.78 6.61
C ASN A 292 0.51 -8.70 7.78
N PHE A 293 1.73 -9.24 7.81
CA PHE A 293 2.21 -10.09 8.90
C PHE A 293 2.05 -9.43 10.27
N LEU A 294 2.33 -8.13 10.38
CA LEU A 294 2.18 -7.40 11.63
C LEU A 294 0.70 -7.14 11.96
N ILE A 295 -0.13 -6.76 10.99
CA ILE A 295 -1.58 -6.58 11.19
C ILE A 295 -2.25 -7.88 11.68
N ASP A 296 -1.79 -9.04 11.21
CA ASP A 296 -2.28 -10.34 11.64
C ASP A 296 -1.93 -10.64 13.10
N GLN A 297 -0.83 -10.11 13.62
CA GLN A 297 -0.41 -10.31 15.01
C GLN A 297 -1.08 -9.36 15.99
N ASN A 298 -1.30 -8.11 15.60
CA ASN A 298 -2.06 -7.16 16.41
C ASN A 298 -2.78 -6.15 15.50
N PRO A 299 -4.12 -6.25 15.40
CA PRO A 299 -4.94 -5.30 14.62
C PRO A 299 -4.78 -3.84 15.09
N MET A 300 -4.33 -3.60 16.33
CA MET A 300 -4.12 -2.27 16.89
C MET A 300 -2.80 -1.61 16.49
N TYR A 301 -1.92 -2.27 15.71
CA TYR A 301 -0.64 -1.66 15.30
C TYR A 301 -0.79 -0.40 14.42
N GLY A 302 -2.00 -0.08 13.94
CA GLY A 302 -2.28 1.19 13.26
C GLY A 302 -2.50 2.38 14.20
N SER A 303 -2.82 2.14 15.47
CA SER A 303 -3.28 3.17 16.42
C SER A 303 -2.23 3.59 17.45
N SER A 304 -1.07 2.92 17.51
CA SER A 304 -0.02 3.18 18.49
C SER A 304 1.38 2.99 17.89
N MET A 305 1.69 3.77 16.84
CA MET A 305 3.06 3.80 16.32
C MET A 305 3.91 4.78 17.12
N LEU A 306 5.00 4.26 17.68
CA LEU A 306 5.97 5.06 18.40
C LEU A 306 6.77 5.93 17.44
N ALA A 307 7.07 7.16 17.88
CA ALA A 307 7.92 8.07 17.14
C ALA A 307 9.29 7.42 16.81
N PRO A 308 9.88 7.74 15.63
CA PRO A 308 11.25 7.36 15.31
C PRO A 308 12.23 7.62 16.44
N THR A 309 13.36 6.90 16.42
CA THR A 309 14.51 7.34 17.22
C THR A 309 14.91 8.75 16.78
N PRO A 310 15.44 9.62 17.66
CA PRO A 310 15.79 10.99 17.29
C PRO A 310 16.75 11.06 16.09
N ARG A 311 17.68 10.11 16.01
CA ARG A 311 18.62 9.94 14.89
C ARG A 311 17.90 9.60 13.59
N ASP A 312 17.02 8.59 13.59
CA ASP A 312 16.24 8.25 12.39
C ASP A 312 15.35 9.42 11.95
N ALA A 313 14.75 10.16 12.90
CA ALA A 313 13.96 11.35 12.60
C ALA A 313 14.80 12.44 11.91
N TYR A 314 16.01 12.67 12.39
CA TYR A 314 16.95 13.60 11.79
C TYR A 314 17.32 13.19 10.36
N HIS A 315 17.72 11.93 10.13
CA HIS A 315 18.03 11.45 8.78
C HIS A 315 16.84 11.57 7.81
N LEU A 316 15.64 11.23 8.28
CA LEU A 316 14.41 11.40 7.49
C LEU A 316 14.15 12.86 7.12
N SER A 317 14.46 13.81 8.01
CA SER A 317 14.29 15.24 7.73
C SER A 317 15.28 15.78 6.70
N CYS A 318 16.52 15.26 6.67
CA CYS A 318 17.57 15.72 5.76
C CYS A 318 17.34 15.27 4.31
N GLU A 319 16.78 14.08 4.09
CA GLU A 319 16.58 13.50 2.75
C GLU A 319 15.22 13.87 2.11
N GLY A 320 14.41 14.66 2.81
CA GLY A 320 13.02 14.95 2.45
C GLY A 320 12.08 13.85 2.90
N GLN A 321 10.93 14.25 3.44
CA GLN A 321 9.97 13.33 4.06
C GLN A 321 8.59 13.42 3.41
N VAL A 322 7.95 12.27 3.18
CA VAL A 322 6.50 12.20 3.01
C VAL A 322 5.86 12.47 4.37
N ASP A 323 5.18 13.60 4.48
CA ASP A 323 4.40 13.92 5.67
C ASP A 323 3.15 13.05 5.75
N VAL A 324 2.91 12.57 6.97
CA VAL A 324 1.74 11.77 7.32
C VAL A 324 1.01 12.58 8.40
N SER A 325 -0.18 13.10 8.09
CA SER A 325 -0.96 13.89 9.04
C SER A 325 -2.06 13.06 9.67
N GLU A 326 -2.40 13.39 10.92
CA GLU A 326 -3.67 12.99 11.53
C GLU A 326 -4.78 13.87 10.95
N ARG A 327 -5.87 13.28 10.48
CA ARG A 327 -7.03 14.09 10.03
C ARG A 327 -7.66 14.77 11.24
N ARG A 328 -8.16 16.01 11.06
CA ARG A 328 -8.86 16.79 12.10
C ARG A 328 -10.08 16.06 12.70
N ASP A 329 -10.60 15.04 12.02
CA ASP A 329 -11.81 14.31 12.38
C ASP A 329 -11.56 13.04 13.23
N GLY A 330 -10.38 12.88 13.83
CA GLY A 330 -10.04 11.74 14.70
C GLY A 330 -9.79 10.40 13.97
N TYR A 331 -9.73 10.42 12.63
CA TYR A 331 -9.37 9.24 11.81
C TYR A 331 -7.84 9.09 11.67
N PRO A 332 -7.32 7.85 11.63
CA PRO A 332 -5.89 7.60 11.71
C PRO A 332 -5.13 8.07 10.46
N LEU A 333 -3.87 8.41 10.72
CA LEU A 333 -2.76 8.78 9.84
C LEU A 333 -2.94 8.44 8.35
N VAL A 334 -2.89 9.47 7.50
CA VAL A 334 -2.93 9.35 6.03
C VAL A 334 -1.71 10.08 5.45
N PRO A 335 -0.99 9.54 4.46
CA PRO A 335 0.04 10.29 3.77
C PRO A 335 -0.58 11.54 3.13
N ASN A 336 0.01 12.72 3.32
CA ASN A 336 -0.52 13.96 2.75
C ASN A 336 -0.62 13.88 1.21
N ASP A 337 0.26 13.10 0.60
CA ASP A 337 0.27 12.78 -0.82
C ASP A 337 -1.01 12.03 -1.28
N LEU A 338 -1.84 11.50 -0.37
CA LEU A 338 -3.15 10.90 -0.64
C LEU A 338 -4.34 11.80 -0.27
N SER A 339 -4.10 12.90 0.45
CA SER A 339 -5.18 13.79 0.93
C SER A 339 -5.74 14.76 -0.12
N GLY A 340 -5.17 14.79 -1.33
CA GLY A 340 -5.69 15.55 -2.45
C GLY A 340 -6.79 14.76 -3.15
N GLY A 341 -8.05 15.14 -2.91
CA GLY A 341 -9.21 14.45 -3.47
C GLY A 341 -9.19 14.42 -5.00
N GLY A 342 -8.72 13.32 -5.58
CA GLY A 342 -9.15 12.86 -6.89
C GLY A 342 -8.92 13.78 -8.09
N GLU A 343 -8.02 14.76 -8.01
CA GLU A 343 -7.76 15.64 -9.15
C GLU A 343 -6.90 14.95 -10.21
N HIS A 344 -7.37 15.04 -11.46
CA HIS A 344 -7.04 14.21 -12.61
C HIS A 344 -5.54 14.11 -12.93
N PHE A 345 -5.11 12.93 -13.41
CA PHE A 345 -3.81 12.74 -14.06
C PHE A 345 -3.84 13.26 -15.49
N ASP A 346 -2.69 13.74 -15.98
CA ASP A 346 -2.52 14.39 -17.30
C ASP A 346 -2.92 13.50 -18.50
N ASP A 347 -2.90 12.17 -18.35
CA ASP A 347 -3.18 11.19 -19.42
C ASP A 347 -4.69 10.84 -19.58
N ASP A 348 -5.58 11.35 -18.72
CA ASP A 348 -6.98 10.90 -18.67
C ASP A 348 -7.92 11.79 -19.48
N THR A 349 -8.18 11.42 -20.74
CA THR A 349 -9.24 12.08 -21.52
C THR A 349 -10.61 11.57 -21.09
N GLN A 350 -11.58 12.47 -20.92
CA GLN A 350 -13.01 12.13 -20.67
C GLN A 350 -13.58 11.09 -21.65
N ARG A 351 -12.91 10.87 -22.79
CA ARG A 351 -13.25 9.91 -23.84
C ARG A 351 -13.03 8.46 -23.40
N THR A 352 -11.93 8.15 -22.70
CA THR A 352 -11.63 6.79 -22.19
C THR A 352 -12.62 6.39 -21.09
N ARG A 353 -13.03 7.33 -20.24
CA ARG A 353 -14.05 7.10 -19.20
C ARG A 353 -15.46 6.84 -19.77
N ARG A 354 -15.77 7.38 -20.96
CA ARG A 354 -17.10 7.24 -21.60
C ARG A 354 -17.26 5.95 -22.41
N SER A 355 -16.19 5.35 -22.93
CA SER A 355 -16.27 4.13 -23.73
C SER A 355 -16.60 2.87 -22.92
N THR A 356 -16.40 2.91 -21.60
CA THR A 356 -16.51 1.74 -20.72
C THR A 356 -17.84 1.67 -19.95
N VAL A 357 -18.74 2.65 -20.12
CA VAL A 357 -20.06 2.65 -19.47
C VAL A 357 -21.05 1.85 -20.33
N PRO A 358 -21.58 0.71 -19.87
CA PRO A 358 -22.57 -0.05 -20.61
C PRO A 358 -23.83 0.79 -20.82
N ARG A 359 -24.25 0.98 -22.07
CA ARG A 359 -25.55 1.57 -22.41
C ARG A 359 -26.60 0.45 -22.44
N GLY A 360 -27.22 0.19 -21.30
CA GLY A 360 -28.35 -0.72 -21.19
C GLY A 360 -29.12 -0.50 -19.87
N LEU A 361 -30.45 -0.39 -19.96
CA LEU A 361 -31.36 -0.15 -18.83
C LEU A 361 -31.54 -1.37 -17.90
N GLU A 362 -30.95 -2.53 -18.22
CA GLU A 362 -31.24 -3.81 -17.54
C GLU A 362 -30.23 -4.25 -16.46
N ASN A 363 -29.16 -3.50 -16.18
CA ASN A 363 -28.22 -3.87 -15.11
C ASN A 363 -27.77 -2.64 -14.32
N MET A 364 -28.51 -2.31 -13.25
CA MET A 364 -28.14 -1.27 -12.29
C MET A 364 -26.76 -1.55 -11.69
N LEU A 365 -25.87 -0.55 -11.69
CA LEU A 365 -24.50 -0.70 -11.20
C LEU A 365 -24.45 -0.60 -9.65
N PRO A 366 -23.41 -1.15 -9.00
CA PRO A 366 -23.30 -1.14 -7.53
C PRO A 366 -23.44 0.25 -6.91
N ARG A 367 -22.88 1.29 -7.54
CA ARG A 367 -23.01 2.67 -7.08
C ARG A 367 -24.46 3.16 -6.99
N GLU A 368 -25.30 2.80 -7.96
CA GLU A 368 -26.71 3.21 -8.00
C GLU A 368 -27.50 2.50 -6.90
N GLN A 369 -27.25 1.20 -6.71
CA GLN A 369 -27.84 0.40 -5.62
C GLN A 369 -27.46 0.96 -4.24
N LEU A 370 -26.19 1.33 -4.06
CA LEU A 370 -25.70 1.94 -2.83
C LEU A 370 -26.33 3.30 -2.55
N MET A 371 -26.52 4.12 -3.58
CA MET A 371 -27.18 5.42 -3.44
C MET A 371 -28.65 5.26 -3.02
N ILE A 372 -29.37 4.29 -3.61
CA ILE A 372 -30.73 3.94 -3.19
C ILE A 372 -30.74 3.48 -1.72
N GLN A 373 -29.80 2.62 -1.32
CA GLN A 373 -29.70 2.19 0.08
C GLN A 373 -29.51 3.36 1.05
N VAL A 374 -28.71 4.38 0.70
CA VAL A 374 -28.54 5.60 1.49
C VAL A 374 -29.86 6.37 1.59
N SER A 375 -30.56 6.52 0.46
CA SER A 375 -31.86 7.18 0.37
C SER A 375 -32.91 6.49 1.25
N ASP A 376 -33.09 5.18 1.08
CA ASP A 376 -34.10 4.38 1.76
C ASP A 376 -33.87 4.31 3.27
N SER A 377 -32.59 4.37 3.68
CA SER A 377 -32.22 4.37 5.09
C SER A 377 -32.30 5.76 5.75
N GLY A 378 -32.63 6.82 4.99
CA GLY A 378 -32.76 8.19 5.50
C GLY A 378 -31.46 8.82 6.01
N PHE A 379 -30.30 8.29 5.61
CA PHE A 379 -29.01 8.76 6.10
C PHE A 379 -28.57 10.04 5.39
N VAL A 380 -28.22 11.06 6.18
CA VAL A 380 -27.74 12.36 5.71
C VAL A 380 -26.35 12.63 6.25
N ARG A 381 -25.50 13.27 5.43
CA ARG A 381 -24.17 13.71 5.85
C ARG A 381 -24.30 14.61 7.09
N PRO A 382 -23.58 14.31 8.19
CA PRO A 382 -23.60 15.17 9.37
C PRO A 382 -23.09 16.57 9.06
N SER A 383 -23.82 17.59 9.50
CA SER A 383 -23.39 18.99 9.47
C SER A 383 -22.23 19.17 10.45
N VAL A 384 -21.10 19.73 9.99
CA VAL A 384 -20.01 20.12 10.89
C VAL A 384 -20.49 21.34 11.66
N THR A 385 -20.64 21.22 12.99
CA THR A 385 -21.02 22.31 13.89
C THR A 385 -19.79 22.96 14.50
#